data_AF-A0A957SAP3-F1
#
_entry.id   AF-A0A957SAP3-F1
#
_cell.length_a   1.000
_cell.length_b   1.000
_cell.length_c   1.000
_cell.angle_alpha   90.00
_cell.angle_beta   90.00
_cell.angle_gamma   90.00
#
_symmetry.space_group_name_H-M   'P 1'
#
loop_
_entity.id
_entity.type
_entity.pdbx_description
1 polymer ?
#
loop_
_entity_poly.entity_id
_entity_poly.type
_entity_poly.pdbx_seq_one_letter_code
_entity_poly.pdbx_strand_id
1 'polypeptide(L)'
;MSTIIAPKVPFKIQPEDEYPSSDGQPMAETEVHILALLHLLSALRFYFRHHQDVYVIGDMFLYYRQGNPHARKAPDIMVIKGIDATVRRRSYKLWEEGVPPSIVIELTSGQTKKEDIVTKPALYASLGIKEYFLFDPMYEYLDEQLIGYRMDAEGEYVIIEPDADGDLHSVELGLIFSIEDSLLRVVDPETGEYIPALDEAADRAAEAMQRAQDEAQRAEQESQRAEQESQRAQEAEAEAARLRELLKKLGHNDAFE
;
A
#
# COMPACT_ATOMS: atom_id res chain seq x y z
N MET A 1 17.57 4.15 -22.12
CA MET A 1 18.29 3.70 -20.91
C MET A 1 17.78 2.31 -20.57
N SER A 2 18.66 1.31 -20.53
CA SER A 2 18.27 -0.07 -20.18
C SER A 2 17.96 -0.10 -18.68
N THR A 3 16.70 -0.36 -18.34
CA THR A 3 16.29 -0.59 -16.95
C THR A 3 17.06 -1.80 -16.44
N ILE A 4 18.09 -1.55 -15.63
CA ILE A 4 18.79 -2.59 -14.90
C ILE A 4 17.79 -3.10 -13.86
N ILE A 5 17.05 -4.15 -14.20
CA ILE A 5 16.26 -4.90 -13.24
C ILE A 5 17.29 -5.53 -12.30
N ALA A 6 17.45 -4.95 -11.12
CA ALA A 6 18.27 -5.53 -10.08
C ALA A 6 17.86 -7.00 -9.91
N PRO A 7 18.81 -7.95 -9.86
CA PRO A 7 18.46 -9.36 -9.73
C PRO A 7 17.62 -9.55 -8.47
N LYS A 8 16.38 -10.04 -8.63
CA LYS A 8 15.54 -10.43 -7.50
C LYS A 8 16.29 -11.50 -6.71
N VAL A 9 16.83 -11.12 -5.55
CA VAL A 9 17.30 -12.12 -4.58
C VAL A 9 16.09 -13.00 -4.25
N PRO A 10 16.17 -14.33 -4.46
CA PRO A 10 15.04 -15.20 -4.20
C PRO A 10 14.68 -15.10 -2.71
N PHE A 11 13.39 -15.00 -2.42
CA PHE A 11 12.91 -15.01 -1.04
C PHE A 11 13.37 -16.28 -0.33
N LYS A 12 13.75 -16.15 0.94
CA LYS A 12 13.95 -17.33 1.80
C LYS A 12 12.58 -17.89 2.17
N ILE A 13 12.32 -19.14 1.82
CA ILE A 13 11.06 -19.83 2.13
C ILE A 13 11.28 -20.73 3.35
N GLN A 14 10.35 -20.71 4.31
CA GLN A 14 10.37 -21.66 5.43
C GLN A 14 10.21 -23.12 4.93
N PRO A 15 10.99 -24.07 5.48
CA PRO A 15 10.86 -25.48 5.12
C PRO A 15 9.51 -26.07 5.58
N GLU A 16 9.16 -27.22 5.05
CA GLU A 16 7.99 -28.01 5.51
C GLU A 16 8.27 -28.64 6.87
N ASP A 17 7.20 -28.82 7.66
CA ASP A 17 7.25 -29.43 8.98
C ASP A 17 5.90 -30.09 9.36
N GLU A 18 5.75 -30.47 10.62
CA GLU A 18 4.55 -31.12 11.16
C GLU A 18 3.33 -30.19 11.35
N TYR A 19 3.47 -28.89 11.09
CA TYR A 19 2.40 -27.90 11.26
C TYR A 19 1.78 -27.57 9.90
N PRO A 20 0.58 -28.07 9.57
CA PRO A 20 0.01 -27.90 8.24
C PRO A 20 -0.23 -26.44 7.89
N SER A 21 0.23 -25.98 6.73
CA SER A 21 -0.03 -24.62 6.25
C SER A 21 -1.44 -24.40 5.69
N SER A 22 -2.24 -25.46 5.55
CA SER A 22 -3.64 -25.43 5.10
C SER A 22 -4.45 -26.52 5.82
N ASP A 23 -5.76 -26.34 5.95
CA ASP A 23 -6.70 -27.36 6.42
C ASP A 23 -7.31 -28.21 5.29
N GLY A 24 -6.94 -27.92 4.03
CA GLY A 24 -7.43 -28.60 2.84
C GLY A 24 -8.87 -28.27 2.47
N GLN A 25 -9.51 -27.30 3.13
CA GLN A 25 -10.85 -26.82 2.78
C GLN A 25 -10.77 -25.65 1.78
N PRO A 26 -11.79 -25.43 0.95
CA PRO A 26 -11.89 -24.22 0.15
C PRO A 26 -12.03 -22.98 1.04
N MET A 27 -11.26 -21.93 0.73
CA MET A 27 -11.48 -20.59 1.27
C MET A 27 -12.69 -19.96 0.57
N ALA A 28 -13.89 -20.43 0.89
CA ALA A 28 -15.12 -19.94 0.29
C ALA A 28 -15.65 -18.75 1.10
N GLU A 29 -15.49 -17.55 0.57
CA GLU A 29 -16.01 -16.30 1.14
C GLU A 29 -16.91 -15.56 0.15
N THR A 30 -17.63 -14.54 0.63
CA THR A 30 -18.45 -13.68 -0.24
C THR A 30 -17.59 -12.70 -1.03
N GLU A 31 -18.12 -12.19 -2.16
CA GLU A 31 -17.42 -11.18 -2.98
C GLU A 31 -17.06 -9.93 -2.15
N VAL A 32 -18.00 -9.43 -1.35
CA VAL A 32 -17.77 -8.25 -0.50
C VAL A 32 -16.63 -8.50 0.49
N HIS A 33 -16.63 -9.65 1.16
CA HIS A 33 -15.58 -9.99 2.11
C HIS A 33 -14.22 -10.08 1.43
N ILE A 34 -14.13 -10.76 0.28
CA ILE A 34 -12.87 -10.90 -0.48
C ILE A 34 -12.36 -9.53 -0.93
N LEU A 35 -13.22 -8.67 -1.48
CA LEU A 35 -12.81 -7.35 -1.95
C LEU A 35 -12.36 -6.44 -0.80
N ALA A 36 -13.08 -6.42 0.31
CA ALA A 36 -12.70 -5.65 1.50
C ALA A 36 -11.36 -6.14 2.09
N LEU A 37 -11.17 -7.46 2.18
CA LEU A 37 -9.92 -8.06 2.66
C LEU A 37 -8.74 -7.68 1.76
N LEU A 38 -8.88 -7.87 0.44
CA LEU A 38 -7.83 -7.56 -0.53
C LEU A 38 -7.48 -6.07 -0.52
N HIS A 39 -8.49 -5.21 -0.44
CA HIS A 39 -8.30 -3.77 -0.35
C HIS A 39 -7.45 -3.41 0.87
N LEU A 40 -7.90 -3.77 2.08
CA LEU A 40 -7.24 -3.46 3.34
C LEU A 40 -5.83 -4.07 3.42
N LEU A 41 -5.68 -5.34 3.07
CA LEU A 41 -4.38 -6.02 3.05
C LEU A 41 -3.42 -5.32 2.09
N SER A 42 -3.90 -4.92 0.91
CA SER A 42 -3.06 -4.25 -0.07
C SER A 42 -2.66 -2.84 0.37
N ALA A 43 -3.55 -2.07 1.00
CA ALA A 43 -3.26 -0.74 1.53
C ALA A 43 -2.19 -0.81 2.64
N LEU A 44 -2.35 -1.71 3.61
CA LEU A 44 -1.36 -1.92 4.69
C LEU A 44 -0.01 -2.37 4.13
N ARG A 45 0.00 -3.31 3.16
CA ARG A 45 1.23 -3.74 2.48
C ARG A 45 1.86 -2.63 1.66
N PHE A 46 1.06 -1.77 1.04
CA PHE A 46 1.55 -0.61 0.32
C PHE A 46 2.20 0.38 1.29
N TYR A 47 1.56 0.71 2.41
CA TYR A 47 2.13 1.60 3.43
C TYR A 47 3.48 1.10 3.94
N PHE A 48 3.55 -0.15 4.40
CA PHE A 48 4.76 -0.73 4.96
C PHE A 48 5.76 -1.25 3.93
N ARG A 49 5.59 -0.99 2.62
CA ARG A 49 6.41 -1.56 1.53
C ARG A 49 7.92 -1.28 1.64
N HIS A 50 8.30 -0.23 2.36
CA HIS A 50 9.69 0.16 2.59
C HIS A 50 10.22 -0.23 3.98
N HIS A 51 9.40 -0.88 4.81
CA HIS A 51 9.74 -1.35 6.16
C HIS A 51 9.99 -2.85 6.14
N GLN A 52 11.27 -3.25 6.13
CA GLN A 52 11.65 -4.68 6.09
C GLN A 52 11.49 -5.38 7.45
N ASP A 53 11.22 -4.62 8.50
CA ASP A 53 10.97 -5.06 9.87
C ASP A 53 9.47 -5.14 10.22
N VAL A 54 8.58 -4.91 9.24
CA VAL A 54 7.12 -5.02 9.41
C VAL A 54 6.56 -6.05 8.45
N TYR A 55 6.06 -7.16 8.99
CA TYR A 55 5.45 -8.24 8.22
C TYR A 55 3.93 -8.11 8.26
N VAL A 56 3.33 -7.93 7.08
CA VAL A 56 1.88 -7.81 6.89
C VAL A 56 1.40 -9.00 6.05
N ILE A 57 0.46 -9.78 6.60
CA ILE A 57 -0.08 -10.99 5.97
C ILE A 57 -1.54 -11.18 6.34
N GLY A 58 -2.29 -11.90 5.51
CA GLY A 58 -3.65 -12.35 5.79
C GLY A 58 -3.82 -13.83 5.53
N ASP A 59 -4.91 -14.41 6.04
CA ASP A 59 -5.31 -15.82 5.85
C ASP A 59 -4.19 -16.84 6.12
N MET A 60 -3.27 -16.52 7.03
CA MET A 60 -2.15 -17.37 7.40
C MET A 60 -2.36 -17.94 8.80
N PHE A 61 -2.13 -19.25 8.97
CA PHE A 61 -2.21 -19.85 10.29
C PHE A 61 -1.21 -19.23 11.28
N LEU A 62 -1.74 -18.70 12.38
CA LEU A 62 -1.06 -18.35 13.61
C LEU A 62 -1.14 -19.52 14.58
N TYR A 63 -0.02 -20.21 14.76
CA TYR A 63 0.15 -21.25 15.77
C TYR A 63 0.68 -20.65 17.07
N TYR A 64 -0.02 -20.92 18.17
CA TYR A 64 0.29 -20.31 19.47
C TYR A 64 0.72 -21.31 20.55
N ARG A 65 0.79 -22.61 20.24
CA ARG A 65 1.30 -23.64 21.16
C ARG A 65 2.13 -24.70 20.45
N GLN A 66 3.40 -24.81 20.82
CA GLN A 66 4.30 -25.84 20.32
C GLN A 66 3.81 -27.24 20.75
N GLY A 67 3.94 -28.21 19.84
CA GLY A 67 3.51 -29.60 20.02
C GLY A 67 2.01 -29.84 19.83
N ASN A 68 1.22 -28.81 19.48
CA ASN A 68 -0.21 -28.96 19.21
C ASN A 68 -0.61 -28.32 17.87
N PRO A 69 -0.70 -29.11 16.78
CA PRO A 69 -1.11 -28.64 15.45
C PRO A 69 -2.56 -28.12 15.37
N HIS A 70 -3.38 -28.27 16.42
CA HIS A 70 -4.73 -27.72 16.48
C HIS A 70 -4.81 -26.39 17.24
N ALA A 71 -3.75 -26.01 17.96
CA ALA A 71 -3.66 -24.73 18.64
C ALA A 71 -3.29 -23.61 17.65
N ARG A 72 -4.21 -23.31 16.74
CA ARG A 72 -4.05 -22.32 15.67
C ARG A 72 -5.29 -21.46 15.45
N LYS A 73 -5.09 -20.30 14.84
CA LYS A 73 -6.12 -19.44 14.23
C LYS A 73 -5.65 -19.02 12.84
N ALA A 74 -6.56 -18.63 11.95
CA ALA A 74 -6.25 -17.98 10.69
C ALA A 74 -6.91 -16.59 10.74
N PRO A 75 -6.21 -15.57 11.26
CA PRO A 75 -6.76 -14.22 11.25
C PRO A 75 -6.75 -13.66 9.84
N ASP A 76 -7.79 -12.90 9.50
CA ASP A 76 -7.93 -12.32 8.15
C ASP A 76 -6.76 -11.38 7.83
N ILE A 77 -6.31 -10.56 8.79
CA ILE A 77 -5.08 -9.77 8.68
C ILE A 77 -4.30 -9.78 10.00
N MET A 78 -2.98 -9.92 9.87
CA MET A 78 -2.01 -9.71 10.96
C MET A 78 -0.93 -8.74 10.51
N VAL A 79 -0.56 -7.81 11.41
CA VAL A 79 0.64 -6.97 11.26
C VAL A 79 1.60 -7.27 12.41
N ILE A 80 2.82 -7.68 12.07
CA ILE A 80 3.86 -8.02 13.03
C ILE A 80 5.01 -7.02 12.84
N LYS A 81 5.35 -6.27 13.88
CA LYS A 81 6.52 -5.36 13.90
C LYS A 81 7.75 -6.03 14.49
N GLY A 82 8.94 -5.58 14.10
CA GLY A 82 10.22 -6.04 14.63
C GLY A 82 10.67 -7.40 14.08
N ILE A 83 10.18 -7.80 12.91
CA ILE A 83 10.46 -9.12 12.32
C ILE A 83 10.83 -9.02 10.83
N ASP A 84 11.70 -9.91 10.37
CA ASP A 84 12.13 -9.94 8.98
C ASP A 84 10.96 -10.27 8.03
N ALA A 85 10.53 -9.25 7.28
CA ALA A 85 9.46 -9.34 6.30
C ALA A 85 9.89 -9.94 4.95
N THR A 86 11.20 -10.17 4.75
CA THR A 86 11.74 -10.76 3.52
C THR A 86 11.64 -12.30 3.51
N VAL A 87 11.38 -12.92 4.67
CA VAL A 87 11.15 -14.36 4.80
C VAL A 87 9.71 -14.70 4.44
N ARG A 88 9.52 -15.67 3.53
CA ARG A 88 8.22 -16.23 3.17
C ARG A 88 7.89 -17.37 4.10
N ARG A 89 6.86 -17.16 4.93
CA ARG A 89 6.41 -18.10 5.95
C ARG A 89 5.37 -19.04 5.38
N ARG A 90 5.39 -20.30 5.82
CA ARG A 90 4.31 -21.26 5.51
C ARG A 90 3.19 -21.17 6.53
N SER A 91 3.55 -20.86 7.78
CA SER A 91 2.67 -20.53 8.88
C SER A 91 3.44 -19.64 9.85
N TYR A 92 2.72 -18.91 10.69
CA TYR A 92 3.32 -18.09 11.74
C TYR A 92 3.31 -18.87 13.05
N LYS A 93 4.48 -19.27 13.54
CA LYS A 93 4.63 -20.05 14.79
C LYS A 93 5.21 -19.16 15.88
N LEU A 94 4.38 -18.82 16.87
CA LEU A 94 4.72 -17.83 17.89
C LEU A 94 6.01 -18.17 18.66
N TRP A 95 6.26 -19.45 18.94
CA TRP A 95 7.46 -19.89 19.66
C TRP A 95 8.75 -19.84 18.82
N GLU A 96 8.66 -19.83 17.48
CA GLU A 96 9.83 -19.73 16.60
C GLU A 96 10.18 -18.26 16.33
N GLU A 97 9.16 -17.44 16.14
CA GLU A 97 9.31 -16.03 15.78
C GLU A 97 9.54 -15.15 17.03
N GLY A 98 9.02 -15.55 18.19
CA GLY A 98 9.24 -14.88 19.48
C GLY A 98 8.50 -13.55 19.66
N VAL A 99 7.75 -13.10 18.64
CA VAL A 99 7.00 -11.83 18.63
C VAL A 99 5.55 -12.13 18.25
N PRO A 100 4.54 -11.67 19.02
CA PRO A 100 3.14 -11.79 18.60
C PRO A 100 2.81 -10.74 17.52
N PRO A 101 1.73 -10.92 16.74
CA PRO A 101 1.15 -9.82 15.97
C PRO A 101 0.95 -8.59 16.85
N SER A 102 1.37 -7.43 16.35
CA SER A 102 1.09 -6.14 16.99
C SER A 102 -0.39 -5.85 16.91
N ILE A 103 -0.99 -6.09 15.74
CA ILE A 103 -2.43 -6.02 15.55
C ILE A 103 -2.98 -7.23 14.80
N VAL A 104 -4.26 -7.53 15.05
CA VAL A 104 -5.09 -8.44 14.26
C VAL A 104 -6.36 -7.72 13.83
N ILE A 105 -6.79 -7.93 12.58
CA ILE A 105 -8.06 -7.43 12.05
C ILE A 105 -8.85 -8.63 11.51
N GLU A 106 -10.13 -8.73 11.87
CA GLU A 106 -11.05 -9.77 11.38
C GLU A 106 -12.23 -9.08 10.67
N LEU A 107 -12.51 -9.54 9.46
CA LEU A 107 -13.69 -9.18 8.69
C LEU A 107 -14.82 -10.13 9.11
N THR A 108 -15.66 -9.67 10.03
CA THR A 108 -16.68 -10.50 10.66
C THR A 108 -17.75 -10.93 9.65
N SER A 109 -18.05 -12.23 9.62
CA SER A 109 -19.17 -12.80 8.89
C SER A 109 -20.18 -13.44 9.84
N GLY A 110 -21.36 -13.81 9.32
CA GLY A 110 -22.37 -14.52 10.12
C GLY A 110 -21.89 -15.85 10.72
N GLN A 111 -20.90 -16.50 10.09
CA GLN A 111 -20.33 -17.76 10.58
C GLN A 111 -19.31 -17.53 11.71
N THR A 112 -18.54 -16.44 11.65
CA THR A 112 -17.41 -16.19 12.56
C THR A 112 -17.76 -15.26 13.73
N LYS A 113 -18.81 -14.42 13.60
CA LYS A 113 -19.28 -13.44 14.61
C LYS A 113 -19.13 -13.90 16.06
N LYS A 114 -19.67 -15.08 16.38
CA LYS A 114 -19.68 -15.57 17.75
C LYS A 114 -18.26 -15.80 18.26
N GLU A 115 -17.40 -16.38 17.43
CA GLU A 115 -16.01 -16.63 17.78
C GLU A 115 -15.24 -15.31 17.89
N ASP A 116 -15.48 -14.39 16.95
CA ASP A 116 -14.82 -13.08 16.83
C ASP A 116 -15.08 -12.16 18.03
N ILE A 117 -16.29 -12.17 18.58
CA ILE A 117 -16.70 -11.34 19.72
C ILE A 117 -16.39 -12.01 21.07
N VAL A 118 -16.51 -13.34 21.17
CA VAL A 118 -16.51 -14.01 22.49
C VAL A 118 -15.19 -14.71 22.79
N THR A 119 -14.61 -15.40 21.80
CA THR A 119 -13.50 -16.34 22.05
C THR A 119 -12.15 -15.74 21.66
N LYS A 120 -12.07 -15.09 20.48
CA LYS A 120 -10.83 -14.50 19.97
C LYS A 120 -10.27 -13.37 20.84
N PRO A 121 -11.06 -12.44 21.43
CA PRO A 121 -10.50 -11.35 22.22
C PRO A 121 -9.66 -11.84 23.40
N ALA A 122 -10.21 -12.74 24.22
CA ALA A 122 -9.50 -13.30 25.36
C ALA A 122 -8.26 -14.12 24.94
N LEU A 123 -8.37 -14.87 23.84
CA LEU A 123 -7.22 -15.59 23.27
C LEU A 123 -6.13 -14.61 22.84
N TYR A 124 -6.45 -13.64 21.99
CA TYR A 124 -5.47 -12.70 21.44
C TYR A 124 -4.82 -11.81 22.52
N ALA A 125 -5.59 -11.39 23.52
CA ALA A 125 -5.05 -10.73 24.71
C ALA A 125 -4.03 -11.64 25.42
N SER A 126 -4.36 -12.93 25.64
CA SER A 126 -3.44 -13.88 26.27
C SER A 126 -2.15 -14.15 25.46
N LEU A 127 -2.18 -13.90 24.14
CA LEU A 127 -1.02 -14.00 23.26
C LEU A 127 -0.16 -12.73 23.22
N GLY A 128 -0.61 -11.64 23.87
CA GLY A 128 0.09 -10.36 23.89
C GLY A 128 -0.15 -9.49 22.66
N ILE A 129 -1.17 -9.80 21.84
CA ILE A 129 -1.56 -8.98 20.68
C ILE A 129 -2.12 -7.66 21.22
N LYS A 130 -1.59 -6.53 20.76
CA LYS A 130 -1.82 -5.23 21.40
C LYS A 130 -3.10 -4.56 20.95
N GLU A 131 -3.49 -4.72 19.70
CA GLU A 131 -4.79 -4.24 19.21
C GLU A 131 -5.51 -5.30 18.39
N TYR A 132 -6.83 -5.31 18.50
CA TYR A 132 -7.70 -6.25 17.82
C TYR A 132 -8.91 -5.51 17.25
N PHE A 133 -9.13 -5.63 15.95
CA PHE A 133 -10.21 -4.94 15.26
C PHE A 133 -11.17 -5.94 14.62
N LEU A 134 -12.46 -5.63 14.74
CA LEU A 134 -13.56 -6.32 14.08
C LEU A 134 -14.19 -5.36 13.09
N PHE A 135 -14.28 -5.75 11.84
CA PHE A 135 -14.94 -4.97 10.79
C PHE A 135 -16.03 -5.80 10.15
N ASP A 136 -17.22 -5.23 10.02
CA ASP A 136 -18.35 -5.85 9.35
C ASP A 136 -18.69 -5.07 8.07
N PRO A 137 -18.20 -5.50 6.89
CA PRO A 137 -18.33 -4.75 5.65
C PRO A 137 -19.77 -4.34 5.31
N MET A 138 -20.74 -5.21 5.64
CA MET A 138 -22.16 -5.02 5.32
C MET A 138 -22.99 -4.55 6.51
N TYR A 139 -22.40 -4.44 7.70
CA TYR A 139 -23.05 -4.08 8.94
C TYR A 139 -24.28 -4.96 9.27
N GLU A 140 -24.13 -6.28 9.09
CA GLU A 140 -25.21 -7.27 9.28
C GLU A 140 -25.06 -8.10 10.58
N TYR A 141 -23.87 -8.12 11.15
CA TYR A 141 -23.42 -9.06 12.17
C TYR A 141 -22.97 -8.37 13.45
N LEU A 142 -22.28 -7.24 13.40
CA LEU A 142 -21.81 -6.54 14.60
C LEU A 142 -22.83 -5.50 15.09
N ASP A 143 -22.72 -5.11 16.36
CA ASP A 143 -23.53 -4.01 16.92
C ASP A 143 -23.05 -2.64 16.43
N GLU A 144 -21.76 -2.54 16.05
CA GLU A 144 -21.15 -1.39 15.37
C GLU A 144 -20.34 -1.91 14.18
N GLN A 145 -20.28 -1.15 13.09
CA GLN A 145 -19.64 -1.61 11.85
C GLN A 145 -18.12 -1.83 11.99
N LEU A 146 -17.49 -1.09 12.90
CA LEU A 146 -16.09 -1.24 13.27
C LEU A 146 -15.96 -1.18 14.79
N ILE A 147 -15.34 -2.20 15.38
CA ILE A 147 -15.05 -2.27 16.81
C ILE A 147 -13.55 -2.49 16.98
N GLY A 148 -12.90 -1.68 17.80
CA GLY A 148 -11.50 -1.83 18.14
C GLY A 148 -11.31 -2.13 19.61
N TYR A 149 -10.35 -2.99 19.91
CA TYR A 149 -9.88 -3.28 21.26
C TYR A 149 -8.39 -2.97 21.35
N ARG A 150 -7.96 -2.37 22.47
CA ARG A 150 -6.56 -2.14 22.80
C ARG A 150 -6.24 -2.75 24.14
N MET A 151 -5.06 -3.36 24.23
CA MET A 151 -4.52 -3.88 25.49
C MET A 151 -4.10 -2.73 26.41
N ASP A 152 -4.64 -2.70 27.62
CA ASP A 152 -4.23 -1.76 28.66
C ASP A 152 -2.94 -2.20 29.38
N ALA A 153 -2.57 -1.48 30.45
CA ALA A 153 -1.36 -1.76 31.22
C ALA A 153 -1.47 -3.04 32.06
N GLU A 154 -2.70 -3.45 32.38
CA GLU A 154 -3.06 -4.63 33.13
C GLU A 154 -3.09 -5.89 32.26
N GLY A 155 -3.08 -5.73 30.93
CA GLY A 155 -3.06 -6.81 29.95
C GLY A 155 -4.45 -7.22 29.46
N GLU A 156 -5.48 -6.43 29.78
CA GLU A 156 -6.87 -6.66 29.39
C GLU A 156 -7.23 -5.79 28.17
N TYR A 157 -8.20 -6.25 27.38
CA TYR A 157 -8.71 -5.47 26.26
C TYR A 157 -9.77 -4.47 26.70
N VAL A 158 -9.55 -3.20 26.35
CA VAL A 158 -10.51 -2.11 26.46
C VAL A 158 -10.95 -1.66 25.08
N ILE A 159 -12.18 -1.16 24.97
CA ILE A 159 -12.72 -0.62 23.71
C ILE A 159 -11.94 0.64 23.31
N ILE A 160 -11.62 0.75 22.03
CA ILE A 160 -11.12 1.97 21.41
C ILE A 160 -12.33 2.82 21.05
N GLU A 161 -12.48 3.97 21.71
CA GLU A 161 -13.54 4.91 21.39
C GLU A 161 -13.28 5.57 20.03
N PRO A 162 -14.30 5.68 19.17
CA PRO A 162 -14.18 6.41 17.91
C PRO A 162 -14.00 7.90 18.15
N ASP A 163 -13.38 8.56 17.17
CA ASP A 163 -13.28 10.02 17.16
C ASP A 163 -14.59 10.68 16.67
N ALA A 164 -14.53 12.00 16.43
CA ALA A 164 -15.70 12.77 16.00
C ALA A 164 -16.26 12.35 14.64
N ASP A 165 -15.43 11.76 13.78
CA ASP A 165 -15.79 11.31 12.44
C ASP A 165 -16.18 9.82 12.42
N GLY A 166 -16.08 9.14 13.57
CA GLY A 166 -16.38 7.72 13.70
C GLY A 166 -15.18 6.80 13.49
N ASP A 167 -13.98 7.37 13.36
CA ASP A 167 -12.78 6.63 13.00
C ASP A 167 -12.06 6.06 14.23
N LEU A 168 -11.39 4.91 14.04
CA LEU A 168 -10.58 4.28 15.07
C LEU A 168 -9.08 4.49 14.84
N HIS A 169 -8.41 5.02 15.85
CA HIS A 169 -6.98 5.31 15.79
C HIS A 169 -6.16 4.13 16.33
N SER A 170 -5.36 3.49 15.48
CA SER A 170 -4.39 2.46 15.88
C SER A 170 -3.10 3.10 16.40
N VAL A 171 -2.80 2.88 17.68
CA VAL A 171 -1.55 3.34 18.30
C VAL A 171 -0.39 2.44 17.87
N GLU A 172 -0.64 1.15 17.67
CA GLU A 172 0.41 0.22 17.25
C GLU A 172 0.89 0.49 15.83
N LEU A 173 0.00 0.87 14.92
CA LEU A 173 0.38 1.19 13.55
C LEU A 173 0.67 2.67 13.32
N GLY A 174 0.18 3.55 14.20
CA GLY A 174 0.20 4.99 13.94
C GLY A 174 -0.68 5.36 12.74
N LEU A 175 -1.80 4.67 12.58
CA LEU A 175 -2.72 4.78 11.44
C LEU A 175 -4.15 4.96 11.93
N ILE A 176 -5.00 5.50 11.06
CA ILE A 176 -6.44 5.64 11.33
C ILE A 176 -7.20 4.68 10.43
N PHE A 177 -8.19 3.99 11.01
CA PHE A 177 -9.12 3.13 10.31
C PHE A 177 -10.47 3.85 10.16
N SER A 178 -10.89 4.05 8.91
CA SER A 178 -12.12 4.75 8.55
C SER A 178 -12.97 3.88 7.64
N ILE A 179 -14.28 4.05 7.69
CA ILE A 179 -15.21 3.28 6.85
C ILE A 179 -15.67 4.15 5.68
N GLU A 180 -15.46 3.65 4.47
CA GLU A 180 -15.93 4.29 3.22
C GLU A 180 -16.44 3.20 2.27
N ASP A 181 -17.69 3.30 1.80
CA ASP A 181 -18.29 2.39 0.82
C ASP A 181 -18.08 0.88 1.13
N SER A 182 -18.34 0.47 2.38
CA SER A 182 -18.15 -0.91 2.86
C SER A 182 -16.70 -1.41 2.87
N LEU A 183 -15.73 -0.51 2.71
CA LEU A 183 -14.30 -0.78 2.87
C LEU A 183 -13.81 -0.20 4.18
N LEU A 184 -12.91 -0.94 4.84
CA LEU A 184 -12.08 -0.38 5.90
C LEU A 184 -10.87 0.30 5.24
N ARG A 185 -10.94 1.62 5.12
CA ARG A 185 -9.86 2.46 4.60
C ARG A 185 -8.81 2.67 5.67
N VAL A 186 -7.58 2.88 5.22
CA VAL A 186 -6.46 3.26 6.10
C VAL A 186 -6.05 4.67 5.75
N VAL A 187 -6.00 5.54 6.75
CA VAL A 187 -5.61 6.94 6.61
C VAL A 187 -4.28 7.15 7.30
N ASP A 188 -3.37 7.85 6.62
CA ASP A 188 -2.13 8.32 7.20
C ASP A 188 -2.40 9.60 8.02
N PRO A 189 -2.23 9.59 9.35
CA PRO A 189 -2.53 10.75 10.18
C PRO A 189 -1.58 11.93 9.93
N GLU A 190 -0.39 11.71 9.33
CA GLU A 190 0.54 12.80 9.02
C GLU A 190 0.07 13.63 7.81
N THR A 191 -0.51 12.96 6.82
CA THR A 191 -0.96 13.61 5.57
C THR A 191 -2.46 13.88 5.54
N GLY A 192 -3.25 13.13 6.33
CA GLY A 192 -4.71 13.10 6.26
C GLY A 192 -5.25 12.42 5.01
N GLU A 193 -4.40 11.74 4.21
CA GLU A 193 -4.80 11.08 2.98
C GLU A 193 -5.06 9.59 3.18
N TYR A 194 -5.99 9.05 2.39
CA TYR A 194 -6.15 7.60 2.26
C TYR A 194 -4.90 6.97 1.64
N ILE A 195 -4.41 5.94 2.31
CA ILE A 195 -3.39 5.05 1.79
C ILE A 195 -4.02 4.26 0.64
N PRO A 196 -3.46 4.33 -0.58
CA PRO A 196 -4.06 3.65 -1.71
C PRO A 196 -3.89 2.14 -1.59
N ALA A 197 -4.93 1.42 -2.01
CA ALA A 197 -4.80 0.01 -2.36
C ALA A 197 -3.90 -0.16 -3.59
N LEU A 198 -3.47 -1.39 -3.89
CA LEU A 198 -2.48 -1.64 -4.94
C LEU A 198 -2.98 -1.25 -6.35
N ASP A 199 -4.26 -1.48 -6.64
CA ASP A 199 -4.94 -1.06 -7.86
C ASP A 199 -5.00 0.47 -7.97
N GLU A 200 -5.44 1.16 -6.92
CA GLU A 200 -5.46 2.63 -6.87
C GLU A 200 -4.05 3.22 -7.04
N ALA A 201 -3.03 2.60 -6.45
CA ALA A 201 -1.64 3.00 -6.60
C ALA A 201 -1.14 2.78 -8.04
N ALA A 202 -1.56 1.70 -8.69
CA ALA A 202 -1.23 1.41 -10.08
C ALA A 202 -1.88 2.43 -11.03
N ASP A 203 -3.15 2.77 -10.80
CA ASP A 203 -3.88 3.78 -11.59
C ASP A 203 -3.23 5.16 -11.45
N ARG A 204 -2.92 5.59 -10.21
CA ARG A 204 -2.20 6.84 -9.96
C ARG A 204 -0.84 6.88 -10.67
N ALA A 205 -0.10 5.76 -10.67
CA ALA A 205 1.18 5.66 -11.35
C ALA A 205 1.04 5.72 -12.87
N ALA A 206 0.03 5.06 -13.45
CA ALA A 206 -0.25 5.08 -14.88
C ALA A 206 -0.61 6.51 -15.34
N GLU A 207 -1.46 7.20 -14.60
CA GLU A 207 -1.80 8.60 -14.89
C GLU A 207 -0.59 9.53 -14.79
N ALA A 208 0.24 9.37 -13.74
CA ALA A 208 1.45 10.16 -13.59
C ALA A 208 2.43 9.94 -14.75
N MET A 209 2.57 8.68 -15.20
CA MET A 209 3.40 8.34 -16.35
C MET A 209 2.87 8.97 -17.65
N GLN A 210 1.56 8.95 -17.87
CA GLN A 210 0.94 9.59 -19.04
C GLN A 210 1.16 11.11 -19.01
N ARG A 211 0.93 11.77 -17.87
CA ARG A 211 1.16 13.21 -17.72
C ARG A 211 2.61 13.60 -18.00
N ALA A 212 3.57 12.83 -17.49
CA ALA A 212 4.99 13.06 -17.75
C ALA A 212 5.37 12.86 -19.22
N GLN A 213 4.77 11.89 -19.92
CA GLN A 213 4.98 11.68 -21.36
C GLN A 213 4.42 12.84 -22.17
N ASP A 214 3.22 13.32 -21.85
CA ASP A 214 2.59 14.44 -22.53
C ASP A 214 3.40 15.73 -22.34
N GLU A 215 3.90 15.97 -21.14
CA GLU A 215 4.76 17.13 -20.85
C GLU A 215 6.10 17.05 -21.60
N ALA A 216 6.73 15.87 -21.64
CA ALA A 216 7.96 15.66 -22.40
C ALA A 216 7.77 15.90 -23.91
N GLN A 217 6.65 15.42 -24.48
CA GLN A 217 6.33 15.67 -25.89
C GLN A 217 6.10 17.16 -26.18
N ARG A 218 5.43 17.88 -25.27
CA ARG A 218 5.23 19.33 -25.42
C ARG A 218 6.55 20.10 -25.36
N ALA A 219 7.41 19.75 -24.40
CA ALA A 219 8.73 20.36 -24.27
C ALA A 219 9.61 20.09 -25.50
N GLU A 220 9.57 18.88 -26.07
CA GLU A 220 10.29 18.55 -27.30
C GLU A 220 9.76 19.35 -28.50
N GLN A 221 8.43 19.46 -28.66
CA GLN A 221 7.83 20.26 -29.72
C GLN A 221 8.18 21.75 -29.59
N GLU A 222 8.21 22.29 -28.39
CA GLU A 222 8.60 23.67 -28.12
C GLU A 222 10.08 23.89 -28.46
N SER A 223 10.97 22.97 -28.05
CA SER A 223 12.40 23.01 -28.38
C SER A 223 12.63 23.00 -29.90
N GLN A 224 11.95 22.11 -30.63
CA GLN A 224 12.05 22.05 -32.09
C GLN A 224 11.56 23.34 -32.77
N ARG A 225 10.50 23.96 -32.25
CA ARG A 225 10.01 25.25 -32.77
C ARG A 225 11.00 26.37 -32.50
N ALA A 226 11.56 26.45 -31.30
CA ALA A 226 12.57 27.45 -30.94
C ALA A 226 13.84 27.31 -31.80
N GLU A 227 14.29 26.07 -32.06
CA GLU A 227 15.42 25.82 -32.97
C GLU A 227 15.12 26.26 -34.40
N GLN A 228 13.93 25.93 -34.94
CA GLN A 228 13.53 26.36 -36.28
C GLN A 228 13.38 27.88 -36.40
N GLU A 229 12.90 28.55 -35.35
CA GLU A 229 12.82 30.01 -35.33
C GLU A 229 14.22 30.64 -35.26
N SER A 230 15.11 30.08 -34.44
CA SER A 230 16.50 30.52 -34.36
C SER A 230 17.24 30.36 -35.69
N GLN A 231 17.09 29.22 -36.37
CA GLN A 231 17.68 28.99 -37.70
C GLN A 231 17.15 29.99 -38.72
N ARG A 232 15.83 30.21 -38.77
CA ARG A 232 15.22 31.20 -39.68
C ARG A 232 15.70 32.63 -39.39
N ALA A 233 15.86 33.00 -38.12
CA ALA A 233 16.39 34.30 -37.74
C ALA A 233 17.85 34.48 -38.20
N GLN A 234 18.69 33.45 -38.03
CA GLN A 234 20.08 33.46 -38.49
C GLN A 234 20.19 33.55 -40.02
N GLU A 235 19.36 32.81 -40.76
CA GLU A 235 19.32 32.87 -42.23
C GLU A 235 18.90 34.25 -42.73
N ALA A 236 17.85 34.83 -42.14
CA ALA A 236 17.37 36.17 -42.49
C ALA A 236 18.43 37.25 -42.19
N GLU A 237 19.16 37.12 -41.06
CA GLU A 237 20.24 38.03 -40.70
C GLU A 237 21.43 37.93 -41.68
N ALA A 238 21.81 36.70 -42.07
CA ALA A 238 22.86 36.46 -43.06
C ALA A 238 22.50 37.01 -44.45
N GLU A 239 21.26 36.83 -44.89
CA GLU A 239 20.77 37.38 -46.16
C GLU A 239 20.74 38.91 -46.13
N ALA A 240 20.22 39.50 -45.05
CA ALA A 240 20.20 40.95 -44.87
C ALA A 240 21.62 41.54 -44.89
N ALA A 241 22.59 40.88 -44.25
CA ALA A 241 24.00 41.28 -44.29
C ALA A 241 24.56 41.23 -45.73
N ARG A 242 24.29 40.15 -46.48
CA ARG A 242 24.72 40.00 -47.88
C ARG A 242 24.12 41.07 -48.79
N LEU A 243 22.83 41.36 -48.66
CA LEU A 243 22.15 42.39 -49.45
C LEU A 243 22.70 43.79 -49.14
N ARG A 244 22.97 44.11 -47.87
CA ARG A 244 23.63 45.37 -47.47
C ARG A 244 24.99 45.52 -48.13
N GLU A 245 25.78 44.44 -48.18
CA GLU A 245 27.09 44.49 -48.82
C GLU A 245 26.99 44.66 -50.35
N LEU A 246 26.03 44.01 -51.00
CA LEU A 246 25.80 44.17 -52.44
C LEU A 246 25.38 45.61 -52.81
N LEU A 247 24.45 46.19 -52.03
CA LEU A 247 24.03 47.57 -52.20
C LEU A 247 25.19 48.56 -52.03
N LYS A 248 26.09 48.28 -51.07
CA LYS A 248 27.29 49.09 -50.85
C LYS A 248 28.25 49.05 -52.06
N LYS A 249 28.35 47.90 -52.73
CA LYS A 249 29.15 47.73 -53.97
C LYS A 249 28.51 48.42 -55.16
N LEU A 250 27.19 48.33 -55.33
CA LEU A 250 26.44 48.98 -56.41
C LEU A 250 26.43 50.52 -56.27
N GLY A 251 26.23 51.03 -55.06
CA GLY A 251 26.27 52.49 -54.79
C GLY A 251 27.67 53.12 -54.91
N HIS A 252 28.74 52.32 -55.05
CA HIS A 252 30.07 52.80 -55.42
C HIS A 252 30.28 52.87 -56.95
N ASN A 253 29.40 52.25 -57.74
CA ASN A 253 29.49 52.23 -59.20
C ASN A 253 28.72 53.38 -59.87
N ASP A 254 27.74 53.99 -59.19
CA ASP A 254 26.97 55.14 -59.70
C ASP A 254 27.66 56.50 -59.46
N ALA A 255 28.93 56.51 -59.01
CA ALA A 255 29.72 57.73 -58.80
C ALA A 255 30.66 58.08 -59.96
N PHE A 256 30.58 57.37 -61.10
CA PHE A 256 31.33 57.67 -62.32
C PHE A 256 30.44 57.45 -63.55
N GLU A 257 29.66 58.48 -63.90
CA GLU A 257 29.28 58.93 -65.25
C GLU A 257 28.53 60.28 -65.13
#